data_AF-A0AA94HPH8-F1
#
_entry.id   AF-A0AA94HPH8-F1
#
_cell.length_a   1.000
_cell.length_b   1.000
_cell.length_c   1.000
_cell.angle_alpha   90.00
_cell.angle_beta   90.00
_cell.angle_gamma   90.00
#
_symmetry.space_group_name_H-M   'P 1'
#
loop_
_entity.id
_entity.type
_entity.pdbx_description
1 polymer ?
#
loop_
_entity_poly.entity_id
_entity_poly.type
_entity_poly.pdbx_seq_one_letter_code
_entity_poly.pdbx_strand_id
1 'polypeptide(L)'
;MLRLDPHLAVFRSAPDRIVIGAQQPVAVLDADPPTLRAIAAMTRGVLPQELEQLVGGVHAQSLLTLLAPALVDAAPAVPVLVRGRIRLSEQLHRAVRDSGHPAGSDGIVVPVAPWRMPAAETERLLSSGAAHLPIVLGDAWVQVGPYVSAGGGCVRCTPRDGTLLPAHLVPEAGAIAAAQTVVTVLDALRRAAAGALPEGWAVQIRQRDGAVSALRRRRPCQHQRDRRPTGRPERPAAEPARRGSAMAA
;
A
#
# COMPACT_ATOMS: atom_id res chain seq x y z
N MET A 1 -2.10 16.10 -1.15
CA MET A 1 -0.72 15.99 -1.65
C MET A 1 -0.70 16.81 -2.92
N LEU A 2 0.25 17.73 -3.08
CA LEU A 2 0.31 18.61 -4.24
C LEU A 2 1.17 17.96 -5.31
N ARG A 3 0.70 17.98 -6.55
CA ARG A 3 1.44 17.48 -7.70
C ARG A 3 1.39 18.49 -8.84
N LEU A 4 2.46 18.58 -9.62
CA LEU A 4 2.41 19.25 -10.91
C LEU A 4 1.42 18.52 -11.82
N ASP A 5 0.55 19.28 -12.49
CA ASP A 5 -0.39 18.74 -13.46
C ASP A 5 0.36 17.89 -14.50
N PRO A 6 0.07 16.57 -14.59
CA PRO A 6 0.76 15.67 -15.51
C PRO A 6 0.54 16.02 -16.99
N HIS A 7 -0.44 16.87 -17.32
CA HIS A 7 -0.68 17.35 -18.68
C HIS A 7 0.22 18.54 -19.07
N LEU A 8 0.90 19.16 -18.10
CA LEU A 8 1.86 20.23 -18.37
C LEU A 8 3.25 19.64 -18.63
N ALA A 9 3.82 19.99 -19.79
CA ALA A 9 5.19 19.63 -20.10
C ALA A 9 6.16 20.40 -19.19
N VAL A 10 7.18 19.72 -18.68
CA VAL A 10 8.32 20.35 -17.99
C VAL A 10 9.56 20.10 -18.83
N PHE A 11 10.19 21.16 -19.32
CA PHE A 11 11.41 21.05 -20.11
C PHE A 11 12.40 22.15 -19.78
N ARG A 12 13.67 21.85 -20.04
CA ARG A 12 14.76 22.80 -19.86
C ARG A 12 14.87 23.67 -21.11
N SER A 13 14.55 24.95 -21.00
CA SER A 13 14.61 25.90 -22.12
C SER A 13 16.01 26.51 -22.31
N ALA A 14 16.79 26.59 -21.22
CA ALA A 14 18.18 27.04 -21.20
C ALA A 14 18.96 26.33 -20.07
N PRO A 15 20.30 26.36 -20.05
CA PRO A 15 21.08 25.71 -18.99
C PRO A 15 20.70 26.18 -17.58
N ASP A 16 20.30 27.43 -17.44
CA ASP A 16 19.89 28.09 -16.21
C ASP A 16 18.36 28.16 -16.03
N ARG A 17 17.54 27.63 -16.96
CA ARG A 17 16.07 27.81 -16.91
C ARG A 17 15.26 26.56 -17.26
N ILE A 18 14.15 26.42 -16.56
CA ILE A 18 13.09 25.45 -16.86
C ILE A 18 11.77 26.17 -17.13
N VAL A 19 10.98 25.61 -18.04
CA VAL A 19 9.65 26.10 -18.39
C VAL A 19 8.63 25.00 -18.11
N ILE A 20 7.50 25.39 -17.55
CA ILE A 20 6.36 24.54 -17.28
C ILE A 20 5.19 24.99 -18.15
N GLY A 21 4.63 24.07 -18.93
CA GLY A 21 3.67 24.34 -20.00
C GLY A 21 4.34 24.39 -21.38
N ALA A 22 3.58 24.02 -22.41
CA ALA A 22 4.08 23.96 -23.80
C ALA A 22 3.84 25.29 -24.53
N GLN A 23 2.72 25.40 -25.27
CA GLN A 23 2.41 26.58 -26.09
C GLN A 23 2.12 27.85 -25.26
N GLN A 24 1.61 27.67 -24.05
CA GLN A 24 1.40 28.76 -23.09
C GLN A 24 2.17 28.40 -21.81
N PRO A 25 3.32 29.06 -21.54
CA PRO A 25 4.10 28.80 -20.34
C PRO A 25 3.32 29.27 -19.12
N VAL A 26 3.11 28.37 -18.17
CA VAL A 26 2.45 28.64 -16.89
C VAL A 26 3.46 29.23 -15.90
N ALA A 27 4.71 28.77 -15.95
CA ALA A 27 5.79 29.30 -15.14
C ALA A 27 7.15 29.16 -15.84
N VAL A 28 8.05 30.09 -15.53
CA VAL A 28 9.46 30.04 -15.88
C VAL A 28 10.26 30.14 -14.59
N LEU A 29 11.19 29.23 -14.39
CA LEU A 29 11.95 29.07 -13.16
C LEU A 29 13.44 28.91 -13.45
N ASP A 30 14.26 29.24 -12.47
CA ASP A 30 15.69 28.95 -12.52
C ASP A 30 15.93 27.43 -12.39
N ALA A 31 16.88 26.92 -13.16
CA ALA A 31 17.28 25.51 -13.17
C ALA A 31 18.34 25.22 -12.09
N ASP A 32 18.21 25.83 -10.91
CA ASP A 32 19.10 25.60 -9.78
C ASP A 32 18.81 24.24 -9.10
N PRO A 33 19.78 23.64 -8.37
CA PRO A 33 19.59 22.34 -7.72
C PRO A 33 18.39 22.23 -6.76
N PRO A 34 18.10 23.19 -5.84
CA PRO A 34 16.92 23.09 -4.99
C PRO A 34 15.62 23.13 -5.78
N THR A 35 15.50 24.02 -6.77
CA THR A 35 14.32 24.13 -7.64
C THR A 35 14.12 22.84 -8.43
N LEU A 36 15.16 22.28 -9.04
CA LEU A 36 15.07 20.99 -9.74
C LEU A 36 14.62 19.84 -8.82
N ARG A 37 15.11 19.80 -7.57
CA ARG A 37 14.65 18.81 -6.57
C ARG A 37 13.18 19.00 -6.21
N ALA A 38 12.74 20.24 -6.01
CA ALA A 38 11.34 20.55 -5.74
C ALA A 38 10.44 20.15 -6.92
N ILE A 39 10.78 20.49 -8.16
CA ILE A 39 10.03 20.08 -9.35
C ILE A 39 9.98 18.55 -9.48
N ALA A 40 11.10 17.86 -9.23
CA ALA A 40 11.14 16.39 -9.23
C ALA A 40 10.26 15.77 -8.11
N ALA A 41 10.14 16.42 -6.95
CA ALA A 41 9.23 15.98 -5.90
C ALA A 41 7.76 16.25 -6.28
N MET A 42 7.45 17.45 -6.74
CA MET A 42 6.09 17.83 -7.15
C MET A 42 5.59 17.06 -8.38
N THR A 43 6.45 16.61 -9.29
CA THR A 43 6.03 15.72 -10.40
C THR A 43 5.56 14.34 -9.90
N ARG A 44 6.10 13.86 -8.77
CA ARG A 44 5.69 12.62 -8.10
C ARG A 44 4.54 12.81 -7.11
N GLY A 45 4.33 14.04 -6.64
CA GLY A 45 3.42 14.36 -5.55
C GLY A 45 4.18 14.52 -4.24
N VAL A 46 3.92 15.62 -3.53
CA VAL A 46 4.63 15.98 -2.29
C VAL A 46 3.67 16.64 -1.31
N LEU A 47 3.89 16.47 -0.01
CA LEU A 47 3.19 17.28 1.01
C LEU A 47 3.87 18.65 1.14
N PRO A 48 3.14 19.75 1.42
CA PRO A 48 3.74 21.07 1.63
C PRO A 48 4.89 21.05 2.65
N GLN A 49 4.72 20.34 3.77
CA GLN A 49 5.75 20.20 4.81
C GLN A 49 7.00 19.45 4.33
N GLU A 50 6.85 18.41 3.50
CA GLU A 50 7.98 17.69 2.91
C GLU A 50 8.74 18.59 1.94
N LEU A 51 8.02 19.43 1.17
CA LEU A 51 8.64 20.39 0.29
C LEU A 51 9.44 21.44 1.07
N GLU A 52 8.90 21.96 2.18
CA GLU A 52 9.61 22.86 3.09
C GLU A 52 10.90 22.23 3.64
N GLN A 53 10.87 20.94 3.98
CA GLN A 53 12.07 20.22 4.44
C GLN A 53 13.12 20.04 3.33
N LEU A 54 12.69 19.89 2.07
CA LEU A 54 13.58 19.65 0.92
C LEU A 54 14.29 20.92 0.44
N VAL A 55 13.62 22.07 0.45
CA VAL A 55 14.15 23.32 -0.15
C VAL A 55 14.14 24.53 0.79
N GLY A 56 13.66 24.37 2.02
CA GLY A 56 13.49 25.45 2.99
C GLY A 56 12.14 26.15 2.85
N GLY A 57 11.60 26.63 3.97
CA GLY A 57 10.22 27.16 4.05
C GLY A 57 9.94 28.34 3.12
N VAL A 58 10.85 29.31 3.05
CA VAL A 58 10.68 30.50 2.18
C VAL A 58 10.65 30.10 0.71
N HIS A 59 11.58 29.25 0.26
CA HIS A 59 11.66 28.81 -1.13
C HIS A 59 10.47 27.93 -1.51
N ALA A 60 10.05 27.03 -0.61
CA ALA A 60 8.87 26.20 -0.81
C ALA A 60 7.61 27.07 -0.98
N GLN A 61 7.40 28.07 -0.13
CA GLN A 61 6.24 28.96 -0.22
C GLN A 61 6.24 29.78 -1.52
N SER A 62 7.40 30.30 -1.94
CA SER A 62 7.53 31.01 -3.21
C SER A 62 7.21 30.12 -4.41
N LEU A 63 7.72 28.87 -4.43
CA LEU A 63 7.42 27.90 -5.48
C LEU A 63 5.94 27.51 -5.50
N LEU A 64 5.33 27.25 -4.35
CA LEU A 64 3.90 26.90 -4.25
C LEU A 64 3.02 28.05 -4.73
N THR A 65 3.38 29.29 -4.43
CA THR A 65 2.64 30.47 -4.88
C THR A 65 2.76 30.65 -6.39
N LEU A 66 3.97 30.55 -6.94
CA LEU A 66 4.20 30.69 -8.38
C LEU A 66 3.54 29.56 -9.19
N LEU A 67 3.58 28.33 -8.66
CA LEU A 67 3.09 27.14 -9.34
C LEU A 67 1.64 26.80 -9.00
N ALA A 68 0.96 27.57 -8.16
CA ALA A 68 -0.45 27.36 -7.83
C ALA A 68 -1.35 27.00 -9.04
N PRO A 69 -1.28 27.68 -10.21
CA PRO A 69 -2.09 27.32 -11.39
C PRO A 69 -1.67 26.02 -12.08
N ALA A 70 -0.45 25.53 -11.82
CA ALA A 70 0.09 24.27 -12.35
C ALA A 70 -0.01 23.11 -11.35
N LEU A 71 -0.47 23.37 -10.11
CA LEU A 71 -0.57 22.36 -9.06
C LEU A 71 -1.99 21.81 -8.99
N VAL A 72 -2.09 20.48 -8.98
CA VAL A 72 -3.32 19.75 -8.73
C VAL A 72 -3.21 19.01 -7.41
N ASP A 73 -4.33 18.86 -6.72
CA ASP A 73 -4.42 17.93 -5.61
C ASP A 73 -4.33 16.50 -6.18
N ALA A 74 -3.18 15.87 -5.97
CA ALA A 74 -3.01 14.47 -6.27
C ALA A 74 -3.51 13.63 -5.08
N ALA A 75 -4.28 12.59 -5.41
CA ALA A 75 -4.52 11.52 -4.47
C ALA A 75 -3.16 10.88 -4.11
N PRO A 76 -2.91 10.57 -2.83
CA PRO A 76 -1.68 9.90 -2.42
C PRO A 76 -1.57 8.57 -3.17
N ALA A 77 -0.36 8.30 -3.70
CA ALA A 77 -0.06 7.08 -4.45
C ALA A 77 0.94 6.24 -3.66
N VAL A 78 0.73 4.93 -3.66
CA VAL A 78 1.65 3.93 -3.08
C VAL A 78 2.26 3.07 -4.18
N PRO A 79 3.52 2.61 -4.04
CA PRO A 79 4.06 1.57 -4.90
C PRO A 79 3.22 0.30 -4.81
N VAL A 80 2.89 -0.30 -5.95
CA VAL A 80 2.07 -1.50 -6.02
C VAL A 80 2.73 -2.56 -6.88
N LEU A 81 2.76 -3.79 -6.38
CA LEU A 81 3.21 -4.97 -7.13
C LEU A 81 2.06 -5.94 -7.29
N VAL A 82 1.43 -5.97 -8.46
CA VAL A 82 0.42 -6.98 -8.81
C VAL A 82 1.12 -8.26 -9.23
N ARG A 83 0.81 -9.39 -8.56
CA ARG A 83 1.37 -10.71 -8.88
C ARG A 83 0.25 -11.66 -9.24
N GLY A 84 0.28 -12.26 -10.42
CA GLY A 84 -0.70 -13.24 -10.83
C GLY A 84 -0.46 -13.67 -12.26
N ARG A 85 -1.08 -14.79 -12.65
CA ARG A 85 -0.99 -15.33 -14.03
C ARG A 85 -2.38 -15.55 -14.63
N ILE A 86 -3.34 -14.73 -14.23
CA ILE A 86 -4.72 -14.81 -14.72
C ILE A 86 -5.15 -13.47 -15.32
N ARG A 87 -6.15 -13.47 -16.22
CA ARG A 87 -6.57 -12.26 -16.94
C ARG A 87 -6.90 -11.07 -16.01
N LEU A 88 -7.48 -11.36 -14.84
CA LEU A 88 -7.78 -10.34 -13.83
C LEU A 88 -6.53 -9.60 -13.33
N SER A 89 -5.38 -10.29 -13.18
CA SER A 89 -4.14 -9.62 -12.76
C SER A 89 -3.62 -8.64 -13.80
N GLU A 90 -3.80 -8.92 -15.10
CA GLU A 90 -3.40 -7.99 -16.17
C GLU A 90 -4.29 -6.75 -16.21
N GLN A 91 -5.59 -6.91 -15.98
CA GLN A 91 -6.52 -5.79 -15.87
C GLN A 91 -6.18 -4.92 -14.67
N LEU A 92 -5.88 -5.53 -13.52
CA LEU A 92 -5.45 -4.81 -12.32
C LEU A 92 -4.12 -4.10 -12.53
N HIS A 93 -3.13 -4.75 -13.16
CA HIS A 93 -1.85 -4.12 -13.45
C HIS A 93 -2.01 -2.84 -14.29
N ARG A 94 -2.84 -2.90 -15.35
CA ARG A 94 -3.17 -1.73 -16.16
C ARG A 94 -3.89 -0.66 -15.35
N ALA A 95 -4.97 -1.02 -14.64
CA ALA A 95 -5.76 -0.05 -13.88
C ALA A 95 -4.98 0.63 -12.75
N VAL A 96 -4.11 -0.11 -12.05
CA VAL A 96 -3.23 0.42 -11.00
C VAL A 96 -2.24 1.41 -11.59
N ARG A 97 -1.60 1.07 -12.71
CA ARG A 97 -0.68 1.98 -13.40
C ARG A 97 -1.41 3.24 -13.91
N ASP A 98 -2.56 3.05 -14.55
CA ASP A 98 -3.33 4.13 -15.17
C ASP A 98 -3.96 5.06 -14.10
N SER A 99 -4.13 4.59 -12.86
CA SER A 99 -4.53 5.41 -11.70
C SER A 99 -3.35 6.11 -10.99
N GLY A 100 -2.13 5.99 -11.52
CA GLY A 100 -0.96 6.73 -11.03
C GLY A 100 -0.20 6.05 -9.89
N HIS A 101 -0.51 4.79 -9.55
CA HIS A 101 0.28 4.02 -8.60
C HIS A 101 1.55 3.48 -9.28
N PRO A 102 2.76 3.85 -8.81
CA PRO A 102 3.99 3.34 -9.40
C PRO A 102 4.16 1.85 -9.16
N ALA A 103 4.83 1.15 -10.08
CA ALA A 103 5.19 -0.25 -9.86
C ALA A 103 6.32 -0.35 -8.83
N GLY A 104 6.16 -1.20 -7.80
CA GLY A 104 7.22 -1.42 -6.81
C GLY A 104 6.82 -2.38 -5.69
N SER A 105 7.83 -3.05 -5.11
CA SER A 105 7.65 -4.00 -4.00
C SER A 105 7.58 -3.35 -2.62
N ASP A 106 7.99 -2.09 -2.51
CA ASP A 106 8.22 -1.42 -1.21
C ASP A 106 6.95 -0.79 -0.64
N GLY A 107 5.82 -0.94 -1.35
CA GLY A 107 4.48 -0.53 -0.90
C GLY A 107 3.57 -1.73 -0.66
N ILE A 108 2.58 -1.94 -1.53
CA ILE A 108 1.55 -2.97 -1.38
C ILE A 108 1.69 -4.05 -2.44
N VAL A 109 1.81 -5.31 -2.03
CA VAL A 109 1.75 -6.46 -2.92
C VAL A 109 0.29 -6.90 -3.10
N VAL A 110 -0.17 -7.04 -4.34
CA VAL A 110 -1.52 -7.51 -4.68
C VAL A 110 -1.39 -8.86 -5.36
N PRO A 111 -1.29 -9.97 -4.61
CA PRO A 111 -1.25 -11.29 -5.19
C PRO A 111 -2.67 -11.70 -5.64
N VAL A 112 -2.77 -12.25 -6.83
CA VAL A 112 -4.02 -12.61 -7.52
C VAL A 112 -3.93 -14.09 -7.88
N ALA A 113 -4.81 -14.90 -7.30
CA ALA A 113 -4.78 -16.34 -7.46
C ALA A 113 -6.17 -16.93 -7.77
N PRO A 114 -6.26 -17.97 -8.60
CA PRO A 114 -7.48 -18.73 -8.77
C PRO A 114 -7.72 -19.64 -7.56
N TRP A 115 -8.97 -19.70 -7.12
CA TRP A 115 -9.54 -20.52 -6.04
C TRP A 115 -8.99 -20.31 -4.63
N ARG A 116 -7.67 -20.19 -4.47
CA ARG A 116 -6.98 -19.95 -3.21
C ARG A 116 -5.60 -19.36 -3.44
N MET A 117 -5.06 -18.72 -2.40
CA MET A 117 -3.67 -18.29 -2.41
C MET A 117 -2.72 -19.49 -2.25
N PRO A 118 -1.68 -19.63 -3.09
CA PRO A 118 -0.65 -20.64 -2.88
C PRO A 118 0.04 -20.48 -1.52
N ALA A 119 0.29 -21.60 -0.84
CA ALA A 119 0.95 -21.61 0.48
C ALA A 119 2.32 -20.92 0.42
N ALA A 120 3.12 -21.20 -0.61
CA ALA A 120 4.44 -20.59 -0.81
C ALA A 120 4.38 -19.07 -1.02
N GLU A 121 3.35 -18.54 -1.69
CA GLU A 121 3.18 -17.08 -1.83
C GLU A 121 2.76 -16.47 -0.49
N THR A 122 1.88 -17.15 0.25
CA THR A 122 1.44 -16.68 1.56
C THR A 122 2.59 -16.65 2.56
N GLU A 123 3.40 -17.71 2.60
CA GLU A 123 4.60 -17.79 3.43
C GLU A 123 5.60 -16.69 3.06
N ARG A 124 5.85 -16.47 1.76
CA ARG A 124 6.74 -15.41 1.27
C ARG A 124 6.31 -14.02 1.73
N LEU A 125 5.02 -13.69 1.61
CA LEU A 125 4.49 -12.38 1.99
C LEU A 125 4.59 -12.15 3.50
N LEU A 126 4.32 -13.19 4.29
CA LEU A 126 4.40 -13.14 5.75
C LEU A 126 5.85 -13.13 6.24
N SER A 127 6.77 -13.83 5.57
CA SER A 127 8.18 -13.83 5.92
C SER A 127 8.86 -12.50 5.57
N SER A 128 8.46 -11.87 4.45
CA SER A 128 8.99 -10.56 4.06
C SER A 128 8.39 -9.42 4.87
N GLY A 129 7.28 -9.64 5.58
CA GLY A 129 6.54 -8.60 6.28
C GLY A 129 5.98 -7.52 5.35
N ALA A 130 5.81 -7.83 4.06
CA ALA A 130 5.31 -6.86 3.09
C ALA A 130 3.81 -6.61 3.31
N ALA A 131 3.38 -5.36 3.20
CA ALA A 131 1.95 -5.06 3.16
C ALA A 131 1.33 -5.73 1.93
N HIS A 132 0.18 -6.38 2.09
CA HIS A 132 -0.44 -7.09 0.98
C HIS A 132 -1.96 -7.11 1.03
N LEU A 133 -2.56 -7.15 -0.15
CA LEU A 133 -4.00 -7.22 -0.38
C LEU A 133 -4.28 -8.37 -1.36
N PRO A 134 -4.52 -9.60 -0.87
CA PRO A 134 -4.72 -10.76 -1.71
C PRO A 134 -6.06 -10.71 -2.44
N ILE A 135 -6.08 -11.26 -3.64
CA ILE A 135 -7.29 -11.43 -4.45
C ILE A 135 -7.42 -12.89 -4.82
N VAL A 136 -8.57 -13.48 -4.50
CA VAL A 136 -8.88 -14.87 -4.79
C VAL A 136 -10.10 -14.94 -5.69
N LEU A 137 -9.93 -15.52 -6.87
CA LEU A 137 -10.97 -15.67 -7.87
C LEU A 137 -11.62 -17.06 -7.78
N GLY A 138 -12.90 -17.14 -7.44
CA GLY A 138 -13.71 -18.36 -7.49
C GLY A 138 -14.72 -18.34 -8.62
N ASP A 139 -15.54 -19.39 -8.67
CA ASP A 139 -16.65 -19.60 -9.61
C ASP A 139 -17.85 -18.66 -9.38
N ALA A 140 -18.18 -18.43 -8.11
CA ALA A 140 -19.33 -17.62 -7.72
C ALA A 140 -18.94 -16.23 -7.19
N TRP A 141 -17.68 -16.05 -6.75
CA TRP A 141 -17.24 -14.82 -6.09
C TRP A 141 -15.77 -14.48 -6.41
N VAL A 142 -15.43 -13.20 -6.34
CA VAL A 142 -14.07 -12.68 -6.22
C VAL A 142 -13.91 -12.15 -4.80
N GLN A 143 -12.92 -12.65 -4.05
CA GLN A 143 -12.59 -12.10 -2.74
C GLN A 143 -11.42 -11.12 -2.87
N VAL A 144 -11.55 -9.94 -2.30
CA VAL A 144 -10.46 -8.97 -2.13
C VAL A 144 -10.15 -8.85 -0.63
N GLY A 145 -8.90 -9.04 -0.25
CA GLY A 145 -8.47 -9.10 1.14
C GLY A 145 -8.49 -10.51 1.75
N PRO A 146 -8.12 -10.63 3.04
CA PRO A 146 -7.89 -9.53 3.98
C PRO A 146 -6.63 -8.71 3.72
N TYR A 147 -6.73 -7.40 3.88
CA TYR A 147 -5.58 -6.51 3.92
C TYR A 147 -4.72 -6.82 5.14
N VAL A 148 -3.42 -6.97 4.91
CA VAL A 148 -2.39 -7.14 5.94
C VAL A 148 -1.41 -5.99 5.80
N SER A 149 -1.23 -5.23 6.88
CA SER A 149 -0.27 -4.13 6.94
C SER A 149 1.17 -4.65 6.94
N ALA A 150 2.14 -3.76 6.67
CA ALA A 150 3.56 -4.11 6.76
C ALA A 150 3.89 -4.60 8.18
N GLY A 151 4.61 -5.71 8.26
CA GLY A 151 4.90 -6.42 9.51
C GLY A 151 3.68 -7.09 10.16
N GLY A 152 2.49 -7.00 9.57
CA GLY A 152 1.23 -7.60 10.03
C GLY A 152 1.10 -9.08 9.66
N GLY A 153 0.20 -9.78 10.35
CA GLY A 153 -0.06 -11.21 10.12
C GLY A 153 1.04 -12.16 10.61
N CYS A 154 0.77 -13.45 10.56
CA CYS A 154 1.72 -14.48 10.99
C CYS A 154 1.40 -15.80 10.28
N VAL A 155 2.43 -16.56 9.87
CA VAL A 155 2.28 -17.85 9.15
C VAL A 155 1.40 -18.84 9.93
N ARG A 156 1.38 -18.74 11.25
CA ARG A 156 0.54 -19.55 12.15
C ARG A 156 -0.96 -19.27 12.05
N CYS A 157 -1.36 -18.07 11.60
CA CYS A 157 -2.77 -17.72 11.41
C CYS A 157 -3.26 -18.04 9.99
N THR A 158 -2.39 -18.50 9.10
CA THR A 158 -2.77 -18.89 7.74
C THR A 158 -3.52 -20.23 7.80
N PRO A 159 -4.75 -20.31 7.26
CA PRO A 159 -5.45 -21.58 7.15
C PRO A 159 -4.62 -22.58 6.33
N ARG A 160 -4.37 -23.76 6.89
CA ARG A 160 -3.83 -24.89 6.12
C ARG A 160 -5.02 -25.60 5.48
N ASP A 161 -5.29 -25.30 4.22
CA ASP A 161 -6.30 -26.00 3.45
C ASP A 161 -5.63 -26.99 2.50
N GLY A 162 -5.81 -28.29 2.78
CA GLY A 162 -5.20 -29.39 2.03
C GLY A 162 -5.95 -29.77 0.75
N THR A 163 -7.08 -29.12 0.46
CA THR A 163 -7.97 -29.50 -0.65
C THR A 163 -7.26 -29.34 -2.00
N LEU A 164 -7.07 -30.40 -2.77
CA LEU A 164 -6.48 -30.29 -4.11
C LEU A 164 -7.55 -29.81 -5.09
N LEU A 165 -7.33 -28.64 -5.69
CA LEU A 165 -8.19 -28.13 -6.75
C LEU A 165 -7.54 -28.39 -8.12
N PRO A 166 -8.32 -28.73 -9.15
CA PRO A 166 -7.74 -29.07 -10.45
C PRO A 166 -7.04 -27.86 -11.06
N ALA A 167 -5.71 -27.94 -11.22
CA ALA A 167 -4.89 -26.84 -11.73
C ALA A 167 -5.25 -26.39 -13.16
N HIS A 168 -5.97 -27.24 -13.91
CA HIS A 168 -6.42 -26.96 -15.28
C HIS A 168 -7.71 -26.12 -15.33
N LEU A 169 -8.43 -25.98 -14.22
CA LEU A 169 -9.60 -25.11 -14.13
C LEU A 169 -9.15 -23.76 -13.60
N VAL A 170 -9.01 -22.77 -14.47
CA VAL A 170 -8.78 -21.38 -14.07
C VAL A 170 -10.10 -20.64 -14.23
N PRO A 171 -10.76 -20.21 -13.13
CA PRO A 171 -11.98 -19.44 -13.22
C PRO A 171 -11.68 -18.12 -13.93
N GLU A 172 -12.65 -17.66 -14.73
CA GLU A 172 -12.61 -16.33 -15.30
C GLU A 172 -13.54 -15.41 -14.52
N ALA A 173 -13.09 -14.17 -14.30
CA ALA A 173 -13.96 -13.15 -13.75
C ALA A 173 -14.94 -12.70 -14.84
N GLY A 174 -16.24 -12.76 -14.54
CA GLY A 174 -17.26 -12.12 -15.37
C GLY A 174 -16.98 -10.62 -15.47
N ALA A 175 -17.35 -9.99 -16.58
CA ALA A 175 -16.99 -8.60 -16.87
C ALA A 175 -17.40 -7.63 -15.76
N ILE A 176 -18.60 -7.81 -15.18
CA ILE A 176 -19.12 -6.98 -14.09
C ILE A 176 -18.28 -7.16 -12.82
N ALA A 177 -17.99 -8.41 -12.42
CA ALA A 177 -17.20 -8.71 -11.25
C ALA A 177 -15.75 -8.24 -11.39
N ALA A 178 -15.17 -8.34 -12.58
CA ALA A 178 -13.84 -7.83 -12.90
C ALA A 178 -13.78 -6.29 -12.75
N ALA A 179 -14.73 -5.57 -13.35
CA ALA A 179 -14.82 -4.11 -13.23
C ALA A 179 -15.00 -3.68 -11.77
N GLN A 180 -15.90 -4.34 -11.03
CA GLN A 180 -16.11 -4.06 -9.63
C GLN A 180 -14.86 -4.35 -8.79
N THR A 181 -14.15 -5.44 -9.09
CA THR A 181 -12.88 -5.78 -8.41
C THR A 181 -11.84 -4.68 -8.62
N VAL A 182 -11.70 -4.18 -9.85
CA VAL A 182 -10.79 -3.07 -10.15
C VAL A 182 -11.14 -1.84 -9.32
N VAL A 183 -12.40 -1.38 -9.35
CA VAL A 183 -12.86 -0.21 -8.59
C VAL A 183 -12.59 -0.39 -7.09
N THR A 184 -12.89 -1.57 -6.56
CA THR A 184 -12.70 -1.88 -5.14
C THR A 184 -11.23 -1.92 -4.74
N VAL A 185 -10.35 -2.44 -5.58
CA VAL A 185 -8.90 -2.43 -5.33
C VAL A 185 -8.35 -1.00 -5.38
N LEU A 186 -8.75 -0.19 -6.36
CA LEU A 186 -8.29 1.20 -6.46
C LEU A 186 -8.75 2.04 -5.26
N ASP A 187 -9.98 1.84 -4.77
CA ASP A 187 -10.44 2.49 -3.54
C ASP A 187 -9.64 2.02 -2.31
N ALA A 188 -9.34 0.73 -2.21
CA ALA A 188 -8.51 0.20 -1.13
C ALA A 188 -7.09 0.77 -1.16
N LEU A 189 -6.47 0.87 -2.35
CA LEU A 189 -5.14 1.48 -2.52
C LEU A 189 -5.13 2.95 -2.16
N ARG A 190 -6.16 3.71 -2.56
CA ARG A 190 -6.32 5.11 -2.16
C ARG A 190 -6.41 5.27 -0.64
N ARG A 191 -7.22 4.44 0.02
CA ARG A 191 -7.32 4.42 1.49
C ARG A 191 -5.99 4.03 2.13
N ALA A 192 -5.28 3.05 1.58
CA ALA A 192 -4.00 2.61 2.11
C ALA A 192 -2.93 3.70 1.97
N ALA A 193 -2.91 4.40 0.84
CA ALA A 193 -2.03 5.55 0.61
C ALA A 193 -2.31 6.71 1.58
N ALA A 194 -3.56 6.84 2.05
CA ALA A 194 -3.94 7.77 3.10
C ALA A 194 -3.75 7.21 4.54
N GLY A 195 -3.18 6.02 4.71
CA GLY A 195 -3.05 5.36 6.02
C GLY A 195 -4.37 4.94 6.67
N ALA A 196 -5.47 4.93 5.90
CA ALA A 196 -6.84 4.74 6.37
C ALA A 196 -7.43 3.36 6.05
N LEU A 197 -6.68 2.46 5.40
CA LEU A 197 -7.13 1.09 5.12
C LEU A 197 -6.96 0.23 6.39
N PRO A 198 -8.05 -0.27 7.02
CA PRO A 198 -7.94 -0.98 8.28
C PRO A 198 -7.39 -2.40 8.09
N GLU A 199 -6.61 -2.87 9.05
CA GLU A 199 -6.13 -4.26 9.08
C GLU A 199 -7.32 -5.24 9.06
N GLY A 200 -7.18 -6.30 8.26
CA GLY A 200 -8.23 -7.29 8.08
C GLY A 200 -9.39 -6.84 7.19
N TRP A 201 -9.32 -5.66 6.55
CA TRP A 201 -10.32 -5.22 5.58
C TRP A 201 -10.43 -6.21 4.43
N ALA A 202 -11.65 -6.66 4.12
CA ALA A 202 -11.92 -7.60 3.06
C ALA A 202 -13.35 -7.45 2.53
N VAL A 203 -13.54 -7.80 1.27
CA VAL A 203 -14.85 -7.89 0.63
C VAL A 203 -14.97 -9.14 -0.24
N GLN A 204 -16.21 -9.52 -0.52
CA GLN A 204 -16.57 -10.49 -1.56
C GLN A 204 -17.41 -9.81 -2.63
N ILE A 205 -17.14 -10.13 -3.88
CA ILE A 205 -17.80 -9.59 -5.06
C ILE A 205 -18.43 -10.75 -5.81
N ARG A 206 -19.74 -10.71 -6.02
CA ARG A 206 -20.46 -11.76 -6.77
C ARG A 206 -20.07 -11.75 -8.24
N GLN A 207 -19.85 -12.93 -8.80
CA GLN A 207 -19.58 -13.12 -10.23
C GLN A 207 -20.77 -12.72 -11.10
N ARG A 208 -22.01 -13.03 -10.65
CA ARG A 208 -23.23 -12.85 -11.44
C ARG A 208 -23.64 -11.39 -11.66
N ASP A 209 -23.56 -10.58 -10.61
CA ASP A 209 -24.14 -9.23 -10.57
C ASP A 209 -23.16 -8.15 -10.06
N GLY A 210 -21.94 -8.53 -9.64
CA GLY A 210 -20.97 -7.62 -9.06
C GLY A 210 -21.32 -7.14 -7.65
N ALA A 211 -22.33 -7.69 -6.98
CA ALA A 211 -22.72 -7.22 -5.66
C ALA A 211 -21.55 -7.37 -4.66
N VAL A 212 -21.25 -6.29 -3.95
CA VAL A 212 -20.15 -6.23 -2.97
C VAL A 212 -20.70 -6.48 -1.58
N SER A 213 -20.12 -7.44 -0.88
CA SER A 213 -20.43 -7.76 0.51
C SER A 213 -19.18 -7.61 1.37
N ALA A 214 -19.27 -6.84 2.45
CA ALA A 214 -18.19 -6.73 3.41
C ALA A 214 -17.99 -8.08 4.13
N LEU A 215 -16.76 -8.55 4.20
CA LEU A 215 -16.43 -9.70 5.02
C LEU A 215 -16.26 -9.27 6.47
N ARG A 216 -16.76 -10.09 7.40
CA ARG A 216 -16.57 -9.84 8.84
C ARG A 216 -15.07 -9.81 9.13
N ARG A 217 -14.63 -8.75 9.83
CA ARG A 217 -13.23 -8.57 10.22
C ARG A 217 -12.75 -9.80 10.98
N ARG A 218 -11.67 -10.43 10.48
CA ARG A 218 -10.93 -11.41 11.28
C ARG A 218 -10.24 -10.66 12.42
N ARG A 219 -10.18 -11.28 13.60
CA ARG A 219 -9.45 -10.73 14.75
C ARG A 219 -7.95 -10.58 14.37
N PRO A 220 -7.26 -9.53 14.84
CA PRO A 220 -5.82 -9.38 14.63
C PRO A 220 -5.04 -10.61 15.13
N CYS A 221 -3.91 -10.96 14.48
CA CYS A 221 -3.11 -12.15 14.84
C CYS A 221 -2.67 -12.04 16.31
N GLN A 222 -3.14 -12.98 17.15
CA GLN A 222 -2.78 -13.00 18.58
C GLN A 222 -1.31 -13.35 18.80
N HIS A 223 -0.70 -14.14 17.91
CA HIS A 223 0.72 -14.56 18.00
C HIS A 223 1.74 -13.42 17.80
N GLN A 224 1.32 -12.25 17.31
CA GLN A 224 2.22 -11.10 17.22
C GLN A 224 2.44 -10.41 18.57
N ARG A 225 1.51 -10.57 19.53
CA ARG A 225 1.68 -9.98 20.88
C ARG A 225 2.87 -10.58 21.63
N ASP A 226 3.23 -11.83 21.31
CA ASP A 226 4.35 -12.54 21.92
C ASP A 226 5.73 -12.14 21.34
N ARG A 227 5.77 -11.32 20.28
CA ARG A 227 7.02 -10.84 19.66
C ARG A 227 7.51 -9.48 20.15
N ARG A 228 6.93 -8.91 21.22
CA ARG A 228 7.59 -7.77 21.89
C ARG A 228 8.97 -8.26 22.37
N PRO A 229 10.08 -7.60 21.97
CA PRO A 229 11.37 -7.95 22.52
C PRO A 229 11.29 -7.70 24.02
N THR A 230 11.44 -8.75 24.82
CA THR A 230 11.69 -8.68 26.25
C THR A 230 13.10 -8.13 26.47
N GLY A 231 13.33 -6.90 26.03
CA GLY A 231 14.42 -6.05 26.48
C GLY A 231 14.07 -5.48 27.86
N ARG A 232 13.92 -6.36 28.84
CA ARG A 232 13.97 -5.98 30.25
C ARG A 232 15.04 -6.86 30.87
N PRO A 233 16.16 -6.31 31.36
CA PRO A 233 17.17 -7.13 32.02
C PRO A 233 16.48 -7.84 33.19
N GLU A 234 16.67 -9.15 33.24
CA GLU A 234 16.29 -9.98 34.38
C GLU A 234 16.81 -9.31 35.64
N ARG A 235 15.88 -8.81 36.47
CA ARG A 235 16.18 -8.55 37.87
C ARG A 235 16.48 -9.91 38.49
N PRO A 236 17.65 -10.12 39.11
CA PRO A 236 17.95 -11.38 39.76
C PRO A 236 16.89 -11.64 40.84
N ALA A 237 16.46 -12.90 40.91
CA ALA A 237 15.49 -13.38 41.87
C ALA A 237 15.90 -12.99 43.29
N ALA A 238 15.01 -12.29 44.00
CA ALA A 238 15.17 -12.06 45.43
C ALA A 238 15.04 -13.41 46.14
N GLU A 239 16.14 -13.79 46.76
CA GLU A 239 16.34 -14.94 47.63
C GLU A 239 15.24 -14.99 48.72
N PRO A 240 14.58 -16.14 48.95
CA PRO A 240 13.63 -16.26 50.04
C PRO A 240 14.38 -16.23 51.38
N ALA A 241 14.15 -15.18 52.16
CA ALA A 241 14.66 -15.07 53.52
C ALA A 241 14.17 -16.25 54.38
N ARG A 242 15.12 -17.09 54.79
CA ARG A 242 14.95 -18.16 55.79
C ARG A 242 14.42 -17.54 57.08
N ARG A 243 13.20 -17.92 57.50
CA ARG A 243 12.76 -17.75 58.89
C ARG A 243 13.33 -18.90 59.72
N GLY A 244 14.40 -18.59 60.45
CA GLY A 244 14.91 -19.42 61.54
C GLY A 244 14.06 -19.25 62.80
N SER A 245 13.92 -20.36 63.51
CA SER A 245 13.18 -20.59 64.74
C SER A 245 13.79 -19.93 65.99
N ALA A 246 12.94 -19.58 66.97
CA ALA A 246 13.13 -19.69 68.43
C ALA A 246 11.79 -19.29 69.11
N MET A 247 10.98 -20.21 69.60
CA MET A 247 10.94 -20.81 70.95
C MET A 247 10.88 -19.84 72.15
N ALA A 248 9.73 -19.96 72.84
CA ALA A 248 9.51 -20.03 74.30
C ALA A 248 9.79 -18.80 75.19
N ALA A 249 8.70 -18.29 75.78
CA ALA A 249 8.46 -18.34 77.22
C ALA A 249 6.95 -18.51 77.46
#